data_AF-A0A7C1M898-F1
#
_entry.id   AF-A0A7C1M898-F1
#
_cell.length_a   1.000
_cell.length_b   1.000
_cell.length_c   1.000
_cell.angle_alpha   90.00
_cell.angle_beta   90.00
_cell.angle_gamma   90.00
#
_symmetry.space_group_name_H-M   'P 1'
#
loop_
_entity.id
_entity.type
_entity.pdbx_description
1 polymer ?
#
loop_
_entity_poly.entity_id
_entity_poly.type
_entity_poly.pdbx_seq_one_letter_code
_entity_poly.pdbx_strand_id
1 'polypeptide(L)' 'RVIRKSIKTRGSFPTEDAATKLIYLAIRNFEKGGRNVREWFAARNHFAIMFEDRFNA' A
#
# COMPACT_ATOMS: atom_id res chain seq x y z
N ARG A 1 -3.56 8.07 -5.50
CA ARG A 1 -4.47 9.22 -5.25
C ARG A 1 -4.53 9.63 -3.77
N VAL A 2 -4.37 8.69 -2.83
CA VAL A 2 -4.40 8.93 -1.37
C VAL A 2 -3.35 9.96 -0.93
N ILE A 3 -2.08 9.74 -1.26
CA ILE A 3 -0.97 10.64 -0.90
C ILE A 3 -1.26 12.08 -1.35
N ARG A 4 -1.52 12.27 -2.65
CA ARG A 4 -1.84 13.59 -3.23
C ARG A 4 -3.00 14.26 -2.50
N LYS A 5 -4.07 13.53 -2.17
CA LYS A 5 -5.22 14.09 -1.44
C LYS A 5 -4.82 14.56 -0.03
N SER A 6 -4.02 13.78 0.68
CA SER A 6 -3.55 14.08 2.04
C SER A 6 -2.61 15.29 2.11
N ILE A 7 -1.87 15.56 1.02
CA ILE A 7 -0.93 16.69 0.95
C ILE A 7 -1.48 17.90 0.18
N LYS A 8 -2.59 17.80 -0.56
CA LYS A 8 -3.02 18.87 -1.49
C LYS A 8 -3.25 20.23 -0.85
N THR A 9 -3.59 20.25 0.45
CA THR A 9 -3.89 21.48 1.21
C THR A 9 -2.72 21.89 2.13
N ARG A 10 -1.66 21.09 2.19
CA ARG A 10 -0.45 21.39 2.95
C ARG A 10 0.51 22.10 1.99
N GLY A 11 0.91 23.32 2.34
CA GLY A 11 1.94 24.09 1.61
C GLY A 11 3.33 23.50 1.86
N SER A 12 4.28 24.34 2.28
CA SER A 12 5.61 23.84 2.69
C SER A 12 5.54 23.07 4.02
N PHE A 13 6.40 22.06 4.16
CA PHE A 13 6.60 21.36 5.43
C PHE A 13 7.76 22.01 6.20
N PRO A 14 7.63 22.18 7.53
CA PRO A 14 8.67 22.82 8.34
C PRO A 14 9.94 21.98 8.46
N THR A 15 9.84 20.65 8.32
CA THR A 15 10.97 19.71 8.32
C THR A 15 10.67 18.53 7.39
N GLU A 16 11.71 17.82 6.97
CA GLU A 16 11.58 16.59 6.19
C GLU A 16 10.82 15.50 6.97
N ASP A 17 11.12 15.34 8.26
CA ASP A 17 10.43 14.38 9.13
C ASP A 17 8.92 14.61 9.20
N ALA A 18 8.48 15.87 9.18
CA ALA A 18 7.06 16.20 9.16
C ALA A 18 6.37 15.72 7.87
N ALA A 19 7.05 15.86 6.73
CA ALA A 19 6.57 15.35 5.44
C ALA A 19 6.53 13.81 5.44
N THR A 20 7.62 13.17 5.88
CA THR A 20 7.75 11.71 5.97
C THR A 20 6.67 11.09 6.86
N LYS A 21 6.45 11.68 8.05
CA LYS A 21 5.40 11.23 8.97
C LYS A 21 4.02 11.32 8.36
N LEU A 22 3.74 12.38 7.60
CA LEU A 22 2.42 12.58 7.00
C LEU A 22 2.17 11.59 5.84
N ILE A 23 3.20 11.31 5.04
CA ILE A 23 3.15 10.25 4.01
C ILE A 23 2.91 8.88 4.67
N TYR A 24 3.67 8.56 5.71
CA TYR A 24 3.51 7.32 6.47
C TYR A 24 2.08 7.15 6.98
N LEU A 25 1.52 8.17 7.64
CA LEU A 25 0.16 8.11 8.17
C LEU A 25 -0.89 7.98 7.06
N ALA A 26 -0.70 8.65 5.92
CA ALA A 26 -1.61 8.56 4.78
C ALA A 26 -1.66 7.13 4.22
N ILE A 27 -0.52 6.44 4.13
CA ILE A 27 -0.45 5.04 3.69
C ILE A 27 -1.14 4.13 4.71
N ARG A 28 -0.78 4.24 6.00
CA ARG A 28 -1.34 3.40 7.07
C ARG A 28 -2.86 3.52 7.19
N ASN A 29 -3.38 4.74 7.07
CA ASN A 29 -4.83 4.94 7.12
C ASN A 29 -5.55 4.36 5.91
N PHE A 30 -4.91 4.35 4.73
CA PHE A 30 -5.48 3.69 3.55
C PHE A 30 -5.48 2.16 3.68
N GLU A 31 -4.38 1.58 4.19
CA GLU A 31 -4.26 0.14 4.41
C GLU A 31 -5.36 -0.39 5.35
N LYS A 32 -5.69 0.35 6.42
CA LYS A 32 -6.75 -0.04 7.39
C LYS A 32 -8.13 -0.23 6.76
N GLY A 33 -8.43 0.48 5.66
CA GLY A 33 -9.71 0.39 4.96
C GLY A 33 -9.67 -0.54 3.73
N GLY A 34 -8.54 -1.17 3.47
CA GLY A 34 -8.35 -2.04 2.32
C GLY A 34 -9.26 -3.26 2.40
N ARG A 35 -10.11 -3.44 1.39
CA ARG A 35 -10.76 -4.74 1.17
C ARG A 35 -9.71 -5.68 0.57
N ASN A 36 -9.71 -6.93 1.03
CA ASN A 36 -8.97 -7.99 0.36
C ASN A 36 -9.42 -8.06 -1.10
N VAL A 37 -8.48 -8.23 -2.03
CA VAL A 37 -8.78 -8.50 -3.43
C VAL A 37 -9.59 -9.80 -3.45
N ARG A 38 -10.86 -9.72 -3.90
CA ARG A 38 -11.87 -10.78 -3.73
C ARG A 38 -11.38 -12.15 -4.21
N GLU A 39 -10.62 -12.17 -5.30
CA GLU A 39 -10.17 -13.39 -5.98
C GLU A 39 -8.70 -13.73 -5.72
N TRP A 40 -8.06 -13.05 -4.75
CA TRP A 40 -6.64 -13.24 -4.49
C TRP A 40 -6.27 -14.69 -4.16
N PHE A 41 -7.11 -15.39 -3.40
CA PHE A 41 -6.88 -16.79 -3.07
C PHE A 41 -6.89 -17.70 -4.32
N ALA A 42 -7.81 -17.46 -5.24
CA ALA A 42 -7.88 -18.23 -6.49
C ALA A 42 -6.67 -17.92 -7.39
N ALA A 43 -6.30 -16.65 -7.53
CA ALA A 43 -5.13 -16.23 -8.29
C ALA A 43 -3.83 -16.79 -7.68
N ARG A 44 -3.70 -16.80 -6.35
CA ARG A 44 -2.55 -17.36 -5.64
C ARG A 44 -2.36 -18.85 -5.96
N ASN A 45 -3.43 -19.63 -6.02
CA ASN A 45 -3.35 -21.05 -6.37
C ASN A 45 -2.83 -21.25 -7.80
N HIS A 46 -3.25 -20.40 -8.75
CA HIS A 46 -2.72 -20.43 -10.12
C HIS A 46 -1.23 -20.05 -10.16
N PHE A 47 -0.81 -19.05 -9.38
CA PHE A 47 0.60 -18.69 -9.28
C PHE A 47 1.44 -19.79 -8.65
N ALA A 48 0.92 -20.51 -7.66
CA ALA A 48 1.61 -21.64 -7.06
C ALA A 48 1.89 -22.77 -8.07
N ILE A 49 0.97 -23.01 -9.02
CA ILE A 49 1.17 -23.99 -10.10
C ILE A 49 2.18 -23.47 -11.14
N MET A 50 2.03 -22.21 -11.59
CA MET A 50 2.89 -21.67 -12.66
C MET A 50 4.32 -21.37 -12.21
N PHE A 51 4.52 -21.06 -10.94
CA PHE A 51 5.79 -20.61 -10.37
C PHE A 51 6.18 -21.45 -9.15
N GLU A 52 6.02 -22.77 -9.25
CA GLU A 52 6.27 -23.73 -8.16
C GLU A 52 7.64 -23.50 -7.48
N ASP A 53 8.70 -23.32 -8.28
CA ASP A 53 10.07 -23.07 -7.80
C ASP A 53 10.22 -21.83 -6.91
N ARG A 54 9.30 -20.86 -7.00
CA ARG A 54 9.30 -19.63 -6.19
C ARG A 54 8.49 -19.77 -4.90
N PHE A 55 7.60 -20.74 -4.82
CA PHE A 55 6.76 -21.02 -3.65
C PHE A 55 7.35 -22.10 -2.74
N ASN A 56 8.23 -22.95 -3.28
CA ASN A 56 8.92 -24.01 -2.55
C ASN A 56 10.35 -23.63 -2.09
N ALA A 57 10.73 -22.37 -2.26
CA ALA A 57 12.01 -21.81 -1.80
C ALA A 57 12.02 -21.46 -0.31
#